data_AF-A0A6V7L7M3-F1
#
_entry.id   AF-A0A6V7L7M3-F1
#
_cell.length_a   1.000
_cell.length_b   1.000
_cell.length_c   1.000
_cell.angle_alpha   90.00
_cell.angle_beta   90.00
_cell.angle_gamma   90.00
#
_symmetry.space_group_name_H-M   'P 1'
#
loop_
_entity.id
_entity.type
_entity.pdbx_description
1 polymer ?
#
loop_
_entity_poly.entity_id
_entity_poly.type
_entity_poly.pdbx_seq_one_letter_code
_entity_poly.pdbx_strand_id
1 'polypeptide(L)'
;IQICNVKPIPEEGSLACTSAEIPDRVVAFYLVNDVRKFTFDRPLHRGPVDRDNEFKSLWIERTTLVTEAKLPGILRWFEVIERRTELLAPVQYACETMQNVEIELRRLIAQYTAEPHRNINPFSMRLQGIIDANVMGGITKYQEAFLTTEFSRQNPEMVSHVNRLKNLILDQINVLESGLVLHGQLAPAGVQPLHKRLIE
;
A
#
# COMPACT_ATOMS: atom_id res chain seq x y z
N ILE A 1 6.52 -18.18 -23.60
CA ILE A 1 5.84 -18.37 -22.30
C ILE A 1 6.06 -17.08 -21.50
N GLN A 2 4.98 -16.41 -21.06
CA GLN A 2 5.06 -15.24 -20.19
C GLN A 2 4.82 -15.68 -18.74
N ILE A 3 5.68 -15.24 -17.82
CA ILE A 3 5.59 -15.57 -16.39
C ILE A 3 5.61 -14.24 -15.63
N CYS A 4 4.62 -14.02 -14.77
CA CYS A 4 4.53 -12.81 -13.95
C CYS A 4 3.96 -13.16 -12.57
N ASN A 5 4.37 -12.40 -11.55
CA ASN A 5 3.81 -12.52 -10.22
C ASN A 5 2.46 -11.80 -10.17
N VAL A 6 1.49 -12.38 -9.47
CA VAL A 6 0.15 -11.83 -9.28
C VAL A 6 -0.18 -11.78 -7.78
N LYS A 7 -0.94 -10.78 -7.36
CA LYS A 7 -1.43 -10.63 -5.99
C LYS A 7 -2.84 -11.23 -5.89
N PRO A 8 -3.14 -12.04 -4.86
CA PRO A 8 -4.49 -12.55 -4.67
C PRO A 8 -5.46 -11.42 -4.28
N ILE A 9 -6.72 -11.57 -4.68
CA ILE A 9 -7.83 -10.72 -4.23
C ILE A 9 -8.78 -11.60 -3.40
N PRO A 10 -9.09 -11.22 -2.16
CA PRO A 10 -10.03 -11.95 -1.31
C PRO A 10 -11.42 -12.02 -1.95
N GLU A 11 -12.12 -13.14 -1.76
CA GLU A 11 -13.49 -13.28 -2.26
C GLU A 11 -14.48 -12.39 -1.47
N GLU A 12 -15.46 -11.87 -2.20
CA GLU A 12 -16.60 -11.16 -1.63
C GLU A 12 -17.39 -12.13 -0.73
N GLY A 13 -17.45 -11.85 0.57
CA GLY A 13 -18.05 -12.75 1.57
C GLY A 13 -17.06 -13.67 2.29
N SER A 14 -15.76 -13.59 1.99
CA SER A 14 -14.74 -14.25 2.82
C SER A 14 -14.65 -13.61 4.22
N LEU A 15 -14.07 -14.35 5.17
CA LEU A 15 -13.79 -13.82 6.52
C LEU A 15 -12.89 -12.59 6.50
N ALA A 16 -12.08 -12.41 5.44
CA ALA A 16 -11.26 -11.22 5.27
C ALA A 16 -12.06 -9.95 4.96
N CYS A 17 -13.30 -10.08 4.50
CA CYS A 17 -14.19 -8.97 4.15
C CYS A 17 -15.36 -8.80 5.13
N THR A 18 -15.39 -9.58 6.22
CA THR A 18 -16.49 -9.57 7.19
C THR A 18 -16.23 -8.54 8.29
N SER A 19 -17.28 -7.89 8.81
CA SER A 19 -17.21 -6.92 9.90
C SER A 19 -17.21 -7.54 11.31
N ALA A 20 -17.14 -8.87 11.39
CA ALA A 20 -17.11 -9.60 12.65
C ALA A 20 -15.73 -9.50 13.30
N GLU A 21 -15.68 -9.54 14.64
CA GLU A 21 -14.43 -9.61 15.38
C GLU A 21 -13.78 -10.99 15.16
N ILE A 22 -12.87 -11.04 14.19
CA ILE A 22 -12.13 -12.24 13.80
C ILE A 22 -10.66 -12.03 14.12
N PRO A 23 -9.96 -13.01 14.72
CA PRO A 23 -8.54 -12.89 14.96
C PRO A 23 -7.73 -12.60 13.68
N ASP A 24 -6.79 -11.65 13.75
CA ASP A 24 -5.98 -11.20 12.61
C ASP A 24 -5.32 -12.33 11.82
N ARG A 25 -4.93 -13.41 12.50
CA ARG A 25 -4.30 -14.59 11.87
C ARG A 25 -5.26 -15.31 10.91
N VAL A 26 -6.55 -15.36 11.26
CA VAL A 26 -7.58 -15.98 10.41
C VAL A 26 -7.89 -15.06 9.24
N VAL A 27 -8.04 -13.76 9.48
CA VAL A 27 -8.19 -12.75 8.41
C VAL A 27 -7.04 -12.84 7.42
N ALA A 28 -5.79 -12.87 7.91
CA ALA A 28 -4.59 -12.96 7.09
C ALA A 28 -4.53 -14.23 6.22
N PHE A 29 -5.10 -15.35 6.69
CA PHE A 29 -5.20 -16.57 5.88
C PHE A 29 -6.10 -16.36 4.66
N TYR A 30 -7.31 -15.82 4.85
CA TYR A 30 -8.28 -15.59 3.77
C TYR A 30 -7.92 -14.42 2.86
N LEU A 31 -6.95 -13.58 3.24
CA LEU A 31 -6.40 -12.56 2.34
C LEU A 31 -5.64 -13.19 1.16
N VAL A 32 -5.11 -14.41 1.32
CA VAL A 32 -4.22 -15.04 0.34
C VAL A 32 -4.58 -16.50 0.01
N ASN A 33 -5.54 -17.09 0.72
CA ASN A 33 -6.05 -18.44 0.48
C ASN A 33 -7.57 -18.42 0.27
N ASP A 34 -8.07 -19.47 -0.37
CA ASP A 34 -9.47 -19.59 -0.79
C ASP A 34 -9.87 -18.47 -1.78
N VAL A 35 -8.94 -18.15 -2.68
CA VAL A 35 -9.05 -17.04 -3.65
C VAL A 35 -9.09 -17.58 -5.07
N ARG A 36 -9.92 -16.97 -5.93
CA ARG A 36 -9.92 -17.26 -7.38
C ARG A 36 -9.53 -16.05 -8.24
N LYS A 37 -9.58 -14.85 -7.66
CA LYS A 37 -9.26 -13.57 -8.31
C LYS A 37 -7.82 -13.19 -8.00
N PHE A 38 -7.10 -12.72 -9.01
CA PHE A 38 -5.71 -12.27 -8.90
C PHE A 38 -5.52 -10.98 -9.68
N THR A 39 -4.59 -10.12 -9.26
CA THR A 39 -4.27 -8.88 -9.95
C THR A 39 -2.77 -8.70 -10.14
N PHE A 40 -2.38 -8.08 -11.25
CA PHE A 40 -1.03 -7.55 -11.40
C PHE A 40 -1.07 -6.19 -12.08
N ASP A 41 -0.09 -5.37 -11.72
CA ASP A 41 0.02 -3.99 -12.14
C ASP A 41 1.22 -3.85 -13.07
N ARG A 42 1.02 -3.16 -14.19
CA ARG A 42 2.08 -2.78 -15.12
C ARG A 42 2.18 -1.25 -15.19
N PRO A 43 3.34 -0.65 -14.89
CA PRO A 43 3.52 0.79 -15.01
C PRO A 43 3.59 1.21 -16.48
N LEU A 44 2.96 2.35 -16.79
CA LEU A 44 2.91 2.96 -18.10
C LEU A 44 3.06 4.49 -17.96
N HIS A 45 4.02 5.08 -18.66
CA HIS A 45 4.11 6.53 -18.72
C HIS A 45 3.26 7.10 -19.87
N ARG A 46 2.42 8.08 -19.57
CA ARG A 46 1.64 8.83 -20.58
C ARG A 46 2.03 10.30 -20.59
N GLY A 47 2.29 10.82 -21.79
CA GLY A 47 2.73 12.20 -21.97
C GLY A 47 4.23 12.38 -21.73
N PRO A 48 4.73 13.63 -21.69
CA PRO A 48 6.13 13.91 -21.39
C PRO A 48 6.45 13.51 -19.96
N VAL A 49 7.48 12.66 -19.80
CA VAL A 49 7.96 12.24 -18.48
C VAL A 49 8.76 13.38 -17.86
N ASP A 50 8.24 13.92 -16.77
CA ASP A 50 8.98 14.84 -15.91
C ASP A 50 10.07 14.06 -15.17
N ARG A 51 11.34 14.35 -15.49
CA ARG A 51 12.50 13.67 -14.88
C ARG A 51 12.61 13.94 -13.38
N ASP A 52 12.06 15.05 -12.90
CA ASP A 52 12.06 15.40 -11.49
C ASP A 52 10.88 14.75 -10.77
N ASN A 53 9.78 14.42 -11.47
CA ASN A 53 8.58 13.84 -10.87
C ASN A 53 7.86 12.88 -11.82
N GLU A 54 8.36 11.64 -11.89
CA GLU A 54 7.81 10.61 -12.77
C GLU A 54 6.34 10.26 -12.46
N PHE A 55 5.90 10.46 -11.21
CA PHE A 55 4.56 10.17 -10.74
C PHE A 55 3.48 10.96 -11.49
N LYS A 56 3.78 12.15 -12.01
CA LYS A 56 2.81 12.93 -12.80
C LYS A 56 2.30 12.18 -14.03
N SER A 57 3.16 11.34 -14.60
CA SER A 57 2.90 10.61 -15.85
C SER A 57 2.69 9.11 -15.65
N LEU A 58 2.81 8.61 -14.40
CA LEU A 58 2.79 7.18 -14.08
C LEU A 58 1.36 6.65 -13.98
N TRP A 59 0.86 6.08 -15.07
CA TRP A 59 -0.38 5.32 -15.10
C TRP A 59 -0.10 3.86 -14.78
N ILE A 60 -1.09 3.18 -14.20
CA ILE A 60 -1.02 1.74 -13.97
C ILE A 60 -2.05 1.04 -14.86
N GLU A 61 -1.57 0.11 -15.67
CA GLU A 61 -2.43 -0.88 -16.32
C GLU A 61 -2.60 -2.06 -15.37
N ARG A 62 -3.77 -2.14 -14.74
CA ARG A 62 -4.11 -3.21 -13.80
C ARG A 62 -4.86 -4.30 -14.53
N THR A 63 -4.38 -5.54 -14.42
CA THR A 63 -5.07 -6.70 -14.99
C THR A 63 -5.56 -7.61 -13.88
N THR A 64 -6.87 -7.84 -13.84
CA THR A 64 -7.52 -8.82 -12.97
C THR A 64 -7.77 -10.11 -13.74
N LEU A 65 -7.36 -11.23 -13.14
CA LEU A 65 -7.52 -12.59 -13.65
C LEU A 65 -8.47 -13.35 -12.73
N VAL A 66 -9.37 -14.14 -13.30
CA VAL A 66 -10.23 -15.06 -12.57
C VAL A 66 -9.92 -16.47 -13.02
N THR A 67 -9.58 -17.32 -12.06
CA THR A 67 -9.31 -18.74 -12.28
C THR A 67 -10.60 -19.57 -12.23
N GLU A 68 -10.59 -20.71 -12.93
CA GLU A 68 -11.73 -21.65 -12.98
C GLU A 68 -12.17 -22.13 -11.59
N ALA A 69 -11.20 -22.34 -10.69
CA ALA A 69 -11.44 -22.77 -9.32
C ALA A 69 -10.51 -22.04 -8.34
N LYS A 70 -10.90 -22.04 -7.06
CA LYS A 70 -10.15 -21.39 -5.99
C LYS A 70 -8.83 -22.08 -5.71
N LEU A 71 -7.85 -21.31 -5.25
CA LEU A 71 -6.59 -21.79 -4.73
C LEU A 71 -6.53 -21.60 -3.20
N PRO A 72 -6.06 -22.61 -2.44
CA PRO A 72 -5.68 -23.95 -2.90
C PRO A 72 -6.90 -24.80 -3.34
N GLY A 73 -6.68 -25.73 -4.28
CA GLY A 73 -7.69 -26.70 -4.73
C GLY A 73 -7.07 -28.08 -4.97
N ILE A 74 -7.72 -28.93 -5.76
CA ILE A 74 -7.20 -30.27 -6.13
C ILE A 74 -5.83 -30.16 -6.82
N LEU A 75 -5.69 -29.14 -7.67
CA LEU A 75 -4.45 -28.81 -8.37
C LEU A 75 -3.80 -27.58 -7.76
N ARG A 76 -2.50 -27.42 -8.04
CA ARG A 76 -1.71 -26.22 -7.67
C ARG A 76 -1.87 -25.06 -8.66
N TRP A 77 -2.65 -25.27 -9.72
CA TRP A 77 -2.88 -24.33 -10.80
C TRP A 77 -4.26 -24.60 -11.40
N PHE A 78 -4.90 -23.54 -11.88
CA PHE A 78 -6.16 -23.58 -12.60
C PHE A 78 -6.08 -22.64 -13.79
N GLU A 79 -6.84 -22.93 -14.84
CA GLU A 79 -6.91 -22.07 -16.01
C GLU A 79 -7.55 -20.72 -15.67
N VAL A 80 -7.09 -19.66 -16.32
CA VAL A 80 -7.71 -18.33 -16.24
C VAL A 80 -8.87 -18.28 -17.22
N ILE A 81 -10.09 -18.21 -16.69
CA ILE A 81 -11.34 -18.17 -17.47
C ILE A 81 -11.80 -16.75 -17.79
N GLU A 82 -11.32 -15.75 -17.05
CA GLU A 82 -11.66 -14.35 -17.28
C GLU A 82 -10.45 -13.45 -17.06
N ARG A 83 -10.31 -12.45 -17.93
CA ARG A 83 -9.29 -11.41 -17.87
C ARG A 83 -9.94 -10.05 -18.09
N ARG A 84 -9.72 -9.12 -17.15
CA ARG A 84 -10.11 -7.72 -17.28
C ARG A 84 -8.91 -6.82 -17.10
N THR A 85 -8.82 -5.77 -17.91
CA THR A 85 -7.75 -4.79 -17.83
C THR A 85 -8.36 -3.40 -17.71
N GLU A 86 -7.84 -2.62 -16.77
CA GLU A 86 -8.25 -1.24 -16.52
C GLU A 86 -7.02 -0.34 -16.36
N LEU A 87 -7.25 0.96 -16.47
CA LEU A 87 -6.22 1.97 -16.34
C LEU A 87 -6.49 2.82 -15.11
N LEU A 88 -5.52 2.87 -14.21
CA LEU A 88 -5.57 3.71 -13.01
C LEU A 88 -4.77 4.97 -13.27
N ALA A 89 -5.42 6.11 -13.01
CA ALA A 89 -4.76 7.40 -13.12
C ALA A 89 -3.71 7.57 -12.00
N PRO A 90 -2.67 8.38 -12.23
CA PRO A 90 -1.57 8.51 -11.28
C PRO A 90 -1.99 8.91 -9.86
N VAL A 91 -2.94 9.85 -9.74
CA VAL A 91 -3.47 10.28 -8.43
C VAL A 91 -4.29 9.18 -7.73
N GLN A 92 -4.98 8.32 -8.50
CA GLN A 92 -5.71 7.18 -7.94
C GLN A 92 -4.75 6.16 -7.37
N TYR A 93 -3.69 5.84 -8.14
CA TYR A 93 -2.65 4.93 -7.69
C TYR A 93 -1.85 5.49 -6.49
N ALA A 94 -1.62 6.80 -6.44
CA ALA A 94 -1.03 7.46 -5.27
C ALA A 94 -1.91 7.28 -4.01
N CYS A 95 -3.24 7.40 -4.14
CA CYS A 95 -4.17 7.11 -3.05
C CYS A 95 -4.05 5.67 -2.57
N GLU A 96 -4.06 4.69 -3.47
CA GLU A 96 -3.91 3.28 -3.11
C GLU A 96 -2.57 3.01 -2.42
N THR A 97 -1.50 3.61 -2.92
CA THR A 97 -0.16 3.47 -2.35
C THR A 97 -0.12 4.02 -0.94
N MET A 98 -0.62 5.24 -0.72
CA MET A 98 -0.67 5.86 0.62
C MET A 98 -1.52 5.04 1.59
N GLN A 99 -2.69 4.58 1.16
CA GLN A 99 -3.57 3.77 2.00
C GLN A 99 -2.93 2.42 2.38
N ASN A 100 -2.25 1.76 1.43
CA ASN A 100 -1.54 0.52 1.72
C ASN A 100 -0.38 0.75 2.70
N VAL A 101 0.31 1.89 2.58
CA VAL A 101 1.38 2.25 3.52
C VAL A 101 0.83 2.41 4.94
N GLU A 102 -0.31 3.08 5.06
CA GLU A 102 -1.00 3.31 6.33
C GLU A 102 -1.47 2.01 6.97
N ILE A 103 -2.16 1.15 6.21
CA ILE A 103 -2.65 -0.16 6.68
C ILE A 103 -1.50 -1.01 7.20
N GLU A 104 -0.40 -1.08 6.46
CA GLU A 104 0.77 -1.86 6.86
C GLU A 104 1.42 -1.32 8.14
N LEU A 105 1.51 0.00 8.28
CA LEU A 105 2.05 0.62 9.49
C LEU A 105 1.14 0.39 10.70
N ARG A 106 -0.18 0.58 10.56
CA ARG A 106 -1.16 0.26 11.61
C ARG A 106 -1.05 -1.20 12.05
N ARG A 107 -0.91 -2.13 11.10
CA ARG A 107 -0.72 -3.55 11.40
C ARG A 107 0.56 -3.80 12.21
N LEU A 108 1.66 -3.15 11.87
CA LEU A 108 2.90 -3.24 12.65
C LEU A 108 2.70 -2.67 14.06
N ILE A 109 2.08 -1.49 14.19
CA ILE A 109 1.80 -0.90 15.50
C ILE A 109 0.99 -1.88 16.39
N ALA A 110 -0.07 -2.48 15.85
CA ALA A 110 -0.86 -3.47 16.57
C ALA A 110 -0.03 -4.70 16.98
N GLN A 111 0.79 -5.21 16.06
CA GLN A 111 1.65 -6.37 16.29
C GLN A 111 2.71 -6.11 17.39
N TYR A 112 3.40 -4.97 17.37
CA TYR A 112 4.42 -4.65 18.38
C TYR A 112 3.82 -4.21 19.71
N THR A 113 2.59 -3.68 19.71
CA THR A 113 1.83 -3.47 20.95
C THR A 113 1.50 -4.81 21.62
N ALA A 114 1.08 -5.81 20.84
CA ALA A 114 0.73 -7.14 21.35
C ALA A 114 1.95 -8.00 21.72
N GLU A 115 3.07 -7.85 21.00
CA GLU A 115 4.30 -8.62 21.20
C GLU A 115 5.54 -7.69 21.39
N PRO A 116 5.69 -7.00 22.55
CA PRO A 116 6.73 -5.99 22.76
C PRO A 116 8.18 -6.50 22.65
N HIS A 117 8.41 -7.80 22.86
CA HIS A 117 9.74 -8.42 22.84
C HIS A 117 10.15 -8.94 21.46
N ARG A 118 9.30 -8.77 20.45
CA ARG A 118 9.62 -9.14 19.07
C ARG A 118 10.82 -8.35 18.55
N ASN A 119 11.60 -8.95 17.66
CA ASN A 119 12.69 -8.25 16.96
C ASN A 119 12.16 -6.95 16.33
N ILE A 120 12.67 -5.80 16.77
CA ILE A 120 12.18 -4.47 16.37
C ILE A 120 12.58 -4.07 14.94
N ASN A 121 13.59 -4.72 14.35
CA ASN A 121 14.17 -4.31 13.06
C ASN A 121 13.13 -4.12 11.93
N PRO A 122 12.14 -5.01 11.72
CA PRO A 122 11.10 -4.78 10.71
C PRO A 122 10.29 -3.51 10.95
N PHE A 123 10.05 -3.14 12.21
CA PHE A 123 9.34 -1.91 12.54
C PHE A 123 10.21 -0.68 12.27
N SER A 124 11.47 -0.71 12.72
CA SER A 124 12.44 0.36 12.47
C SER A 124 12.64 0.62 10.98
N MET A 125 12.81 -0.45 10.19
CA MET A 125 12.96 -0.35 8.73
C MET A 125 11.71 0.24 8.08
N ARG A 126 10.52 -0.09 8.57
CA ARG A 126 9.28 0.45 8.00
C ARG A 126 9.13 1.94 8.29
N LEU A 127 9.34 2.36 9.53
CA LEU A 127 9.29 3.78 9.92
C LEU A 127 10.32 4.58 9.13
N GLN A 128 11.54 4.07 9.05
CA GLN A 128 12.61 4.68 8.26
C GLN A 128 12.23 4.79 6.78
N GLY A 129 11.67 3.76 6.15
CA GLY A 129 11.27 3.83 4.75
C GLY A 129 10.19 4.85 4.44
N ILE A 130 9.34 5.19 5.42
CA ILE A 130 8.30 6.22 5.29
C ILE A 130 8.90 7.62 5.47
N ILE A 131 9.81 7.80 6.42
CA ILE A 131 10.44 9.09 6.75
C ILE A 131 11.55 9.45 5.76
N ASP A 132 12.52 8.54 5.58
CA ASP A 132 13.68 8.68 4.70
C ASP A 132 13.33 8.27 3.25
N ALA A 133 12.20 8.72 2.71
CA ALA A 133 11.75 8.40 1.34
C ALA A 133 12.65 9.01 0.23
N ASN A 134 13.92 9.23 0.52
CA ASN A 134 14.99 9.84 -0.28
C ASN A 134 15.20 9.17 -1.65
N VAL A 135 14.77 7.93 -1.83
CA VAL A 135 14.93 7.17 -3.10
C VAL A 135 13.77 7.42 -4.06
N MET A 136 12.54 7.55 -3.56
CA MET A 136 11.33 7.71 -4.39
C MET A 136 10.67 9.10 -4.23
N GLY A 137 11.26 10.01 -3.45
CA GLY A 137 10.80 11.38 -3.22
C GLY A 137 9.56 11.53 -2.34
N GLY A 138 8.98 10.43 -1.85
CA GLY A 138 7.99 10.39 -0.76
C GLY A 138 6.71 11.20 -1.01
N ILE A 139 6.12 11.66 0.10
CA ILE A 139 4.88 12.46 0.11
C ILE A 139 5.05 13.76 -0.69
N THR A 140 6.23 14.38 -0.65
CA THR A 140 6.54 15.64 -1.35
C THR A 140 6.29 15.52 -2.85
N LYS A 141 6.66 14.40 -3.49
CA LYS A 141 6.39 14.18 -4.92
C LYS A 141 4.90 14.14 -5.24
N TYR A 142 4.08 13.57 -4.36
CA TYR A 142 2.63 13.59 -4.52
C TYR A 142 2.05 14.99 -4.32
N GLN A 143 2.59 15.77 -3.38
CA GLN A 143 2.17 17.16 -3.18
C GLN A 143 2.46 18.03 -4.41
N GLU A 144 3.68 17.96 -4.93
CA GLU A 144 4.12 18.67 -6.14
C GLU A 144 3.35 18.24 -7.40
N ALA A 145 2.97 16.95 -7.48
CA ALA A 145 2.27 16.41 -8.64
C ALA A 145 0.77 16.73 -8.63
N PHE A 146 0.08 16.52 -7.51
CA PHE A 146 -1.37 16.40 -7.48
C PHE A 146 -2.08 17.42 -6.59
N LEU A 147 -1.41 17.98 -5.57
CA LEU A 147 -2.02 18.93 -4.63
C LEU A 147 -1.89 20.39 -5.08
N THR A 148 -1.63 20.63 -6.36
CA THR A 148 -1.58 21.98 -6.94
C THR A 148 -2.96 22.45 -7.38
N THR A 149 -3.19 23.75 -7.31
CA THR A 149 -4.43 24.38 -7.80
C THR A 149 -4.61 24.16 -9.30
N GLU A 150 -3.51 24.20 -10.05
CA GLU A 150 -3.52 24.00 -11.50
C GLU A 150 -3.93 22.57 -11.88
N PHE A 151 -3.44 21.55 -11.18
CA PHE A 151 -3.85 20.16 -11.42
C PHE A 151 -5.36 19.99 -11.23
N SER A 152 -5.92 20.55 -10.16
CA SER A 152 -7.35 20.47 -9.87
C SER A 152 -8.21 21.20 -10.90
N ARG A 153 -7.71 22.32 -11.43
CA ARG A 153 -8.38 23.10 -12.50
C ARG A 153 -8.37 22.36 -13.84
N GLN A 154 -7.28 21.68 -14.16
CA GLN A 154 -7.11 20.94 -15.42
C GLN A 154 -7.80 19.57 -15.40
N ASN A 155 -7.99 18.96 -14.22
CA ASN A 155 -8.59 17.63 -14.06
C ASN A 155 -9.75 17.65 -13.04
N PRO A 156 -10.89 18.31 -13.35
CA PRO A 156 -12.01 18.45 -12.41
C PRO A 156 -12.57 17.09 -11.92
N GLU A 157 -12.54 16.07 -12.76
CA GLU A 157 -12.99 14.70 -12.46
C GLU A 157 -12.10 13.99 -11.45
N MET A 158 -10.86 14.45 -11.28
CA MET A 158 -9.87 13.87 -10.35
C MET A 158 -9.86 14.54 -8.98
N VAL A 159 -10.60 15.64 -8.78
CA VAL A 159 -10.60 16.42 -7.54
C VAL A 159 -11.01 15.59 -6.32
N SER A 160 -11.92 14.62 -6.48
CA SER A 160 -12.29 13.69 -5.40
C SER A 160 -11.09 12.87 -4.91
N HIS A 161 -10.25 12.40 -5.82
CA HIS A 161 -9.03 11.65 -5.51
C HIS A 161 -7.93 12.56 -4.93
N VAL A 162 -7.81 13.80 -5.41
CA VAL A 162 -6.90 14.80 -4.83
C VAL A 162 -7.23 15.05 -3.36
N ASN A 163 -8.52 15.26 -3.05
CA ASN A 163 -8.98 15.45 -1.66
C ASN A 163 -8.76 14.20 -0.81
N ARG A 164 -9.02 13.00 -1.36
CA ARG A 164 -8.73 11.74 -0.68
C ARG A 164 -7.24 11.59 -0.38
N LEU A 165 -6.37 11.89 -1.34
CA LEU A 165 -4.91 11.82 -1.17
C LEU A 165 -4.44 12.76 -0.07
N LYS A 166 -4.98 13.98 -0.02
CA LYS A 166 -4.69 14.94 1.04
C LYS A 166 -5.05 14.39 2.42
N ASN A 167 -6.23 13.78 2.56
CA ASN A 167 -6.66 13.19 3.83
C ASN A 167 -5.75 12.00 4.23
N LEU A 168 -5.44 11.10 3.28
CA LEU A 168 -4.54 9.98 3.52
C LEU A 168 -3.14 10.42 3.98
N ILE A 169 -2.63 11.53 3.44
CA ILE A 169 -1.35 12.11 3.90
C ILE A 169 -1.44 12.57 5.35
N LEU A 170 -2.53 13.25 5.73
CA LEU A 170 -2.74 13.71 7.11
C LEU A 170 -2.91 12.52 8.08
N ASP A 171 -3.68 11.51 7.68
CA ASP A 171 -3.88 10.29 8.47
C ASP A 171 -2.56 9.53 8.65
N GLN A 172 -1.75 9.45 7.58
CA GLN A 172 -0.44 8.82 7.62
C GLN A 172 0.51 9.50 8.62
N ILE A 173 0.46 10.82 8.78
CA ILE A 173 1.25 11.55 9.79
C ILE A 173 0.85 11.12 11.20
N ASN A 174 -0.46 11.08 11.51
CA ASN A 174 -0.96 10.67 12.82
C ASN A 174 -0.55 9.22 13.17
N VAL A 175 -0.62 8.32 12.19
CA VAL A 175 -0.20 6.92 12.35
C VAL A 175 1.32 6.81 12.52
N LEU A 176 2.08 7.63 11.79
CA LEU A 176 3.54 7.68 11.91
C LEU A 176 3.99 8.16 13.29
N GLU A 177 3.37 9.22 13.82
CA GLU A 177 3.61 9.70 15.18
C GLU A 177 3.35 8.62 16.22
N SER A 178 2.20 7.95 16.13
CA SER A 178 1.86 6.82 17.01
C SER A 178 2.89 5.69 16.92
N GLY A 179 3.36 5.40 15.70
CA GLY A 179 4.39 4.41 15.46
C GLY A 179 5.75 4.79 16.05
N LEU A 180 6.17 6.05 15.93
CA LEU A 180 7.40 6.57 16.51
C LEU A 180 7.38 6.52 18.04
N VAL A 181 6.25 6.89 18.66
CA VAL A 181 6.07 6.81 20.12
C VAL A 181 6.26 5.38 20.60
N LEU A 182 5.59 4.41 19.97
CA LEU A 182 5.73 2.99 20.32
C LEU A 182 7.17 2.51 20.08
N HIS A 183 7.76 2.86 18.95
CA HIS A 183 9.14 2.49 18.64
C HIS A 183 10.13 3.00 19.69
N GLY A 184 9.96 4.24 20.17
CA GLY A 184 10.81 4.82 21.21
C GLY A 184 10.76 4.07 22.54
N GLN A 185 9.59 3.53 22.89
CA GLN A 185 9.40 2.70 24.08
C GLN A 185 10.05 1.32 23.95
N LEU A 186 10.05 0.74 22.75
CA LEU A 186 10.53 -0.62 22.50
C LEU A 186 12.00 -0.69 22.07
N ALA A 187 12.57 0.40 21.55
CA ALA A 187 13.91 0.40 20.98
C ALA A 187 15.00 0.09 22.02
N PRO A 188 15.81 -0.98 21.84
CA PRO A 188 16.92 -1.26 22.73
C PRO A 188 18.03 -0.20 22.58
N ALA A 189 18.96 -0.14 23.54
CA ALA A 189 20.02 0.87 23.58
C ALA A 189 20.80 1.01 22.25
N GLY A 190 21.04 -0.09 21.53
CA GLY A 190 21.73 -0.07 20.23
C GLY A 190 20.92 0.57 19.08
N VAL A 191 19.60 0.64 19.19
CA VAL A 191 18.68 1.20 18.18
C VAL A 191 18.24 2.63 18.53
N GLN A 192 18.43 3.08 19.77
CA GLN A 192 18.10 4.44 20.21
C GLN A 192 18.73 5.56 19.36
N PRO A 193 19.99 5.47 18.88
CA PRO A 193 20.53 6.48 17.96
C PRO A 193 19.74 6.61 16.66
N LEU A 194 19.27 5.48 16.09
CA LEU A 194 18.40 5.50 14.91
C LEU A 194 17.06 6.14 15.25
N HIS A 195 16.46 5.80 16.39
CA HIS A 195 15.18 6.37 16.80
C HIS A 195 15.22 7.90 16.91
N LYS A 196 16.29 8.45 17.50
CA LYS A 196 16.46 9.91 17.61
C LYS A 196 16.50 10.58 16.23
N ARG A 197 17.26 10.02 15.29
CA ARG A 197 17.31 10.50 13.91
C ARG A 197 15.94 10.46 13.22
N LEU A 198 15.07 9.51 13.55
CA LEU A 198 13.73 9.42 12.95
C LEU A 198 12.74 10.46 13.50
N ILE A 199 13.04 11.06 14.66
CA ILE A 199 12.21 12.13 15.26
C ILE A 199 12.65 13.52 14.78
N GLU A 200 13.95 13.68 14.49
CA GLU A 200 14.53 14.89 13.91
C GLU A 200 14.02 15.17 12.49
#